data_AF-A0A846NAW5-F1
#
_entry.id   AF-A0A846NAW5-F1
#
_cell.length_a   1.000
_cell.length_b   1.000
_cell.length_c   1.000
_cell.angle_alpha   90.00
_cell.angle_beta   90.00
_cell.angle_gamma   90.00
#
_symmetry.space_group_name_H-M   'P 1'
#
loop_
_entity.id
_entity.type
_entity.pdbx_description
1 polymer ?
#
loop_
_entity_poly.entity_id
_entity_poly.type
_entity_poly.pdbx_seq_one_letter_code
_entity_poly.pdbx_strand_id
1 'polypeptide(L)'
;MKFDSKLLDLLSKFEELELEDVDLEIGDLEIWLQPPTGAVATPKIVAPPAVKPLELLKAKFSPPVQEYPGQILEVKLGATKTEGGSRGKSIVIGGEKSPAFYLFESSMLHPPVLSFDVFDTKIPLAKAVKMHVEEVVEDPAAWAKLSVDKFGAEMVNLHLVSVDPLVKDTSPQQAAKTVEEVLQAVDVPLAVGGSGDPGKDMVVFEKIAEASEGERLLFNSVTLDMDVERIGKAIEKHGHTTISFTSMDMAKARELNRRLYEVLPRERIVIDTTTAALGYGLDYAFSIMERTRLAGLLGDEELQHPMSSGTTNAWAAREAWMKMAPEWGPRELRGPIWETVTALTLLLTGVDYFMMMHPSAVKTVKEVVDKLTNVKKGSPERISDWVTVKI
;
A
#
# COMPACT_ATOMS: atom_id res chain seq x y z
N MET A 1 -41.88 10.44 -19.17
CA MET A 1 -41.50 9.29 -20.00
C MET A 1 -39.99 9.08 -19.86
N LYS A 2 -39.50 7.91 -19.45
CA LYS A 2 -38.05 7.61 -19.46
C LYS A 2 -37.75 6.87 -20.77
N PHE A 3 -37.09 7.55 -21.69
CA PHE A 3 -36.59 6.92 -22.90
C PHE A 3 -35.31 6.15 -22.58
N ASP A 4 -35.11 5.03 -23.27
CA ASP A 4 -33.86 4.28 -23.17
C ASP A 4 -32.67 5.19 -23.53
N SER A 5 -31.60 5.07 -22.77
CA SER A 5 -30.36 5.82 -22.93
C SER A 5 -29.81 5.74 -24.36
N LYS A 6 -29.94 4.60 -25.04
CA LYS A 6 -29.53 4.46 -26.43
C LYS A 6 -30.39 5.24 -27.42
N LEU A 7 -31.68 5.41 -27.13
CA LEU A 7 -32.59 6.18 -27.98
C LEU A 7 -32.30 7.68 -27.84
N LEU A 8 -32.06 8.17 -26.62
CA LEU A 8 -31.68 9.57 -26.37
C LEU A 8 -30.33 9.94 -27.00
N ASP A 9 -29.39 8.99 -27.03
CA ASP A 9 -28.07 9.18 -27.66
C ASP A 9 -28.12 9.14 -29.20
N LEU A 10 -29.17 8.55 -29.78
CA LEU A 10 -29.46 8.59 -31.21
C LEU A 10 -30.22 9.87 -31.59
N LEU A 11 -31.16 10.31 -30.75
CA LEU A 11 -31.97 11.51 -30.99
C LEU A 11 -31.18 12.81 -30.86
N SER A 12 -30.17 12.86 -29.96
CA SER A 12 -29.30 14.04 -29.79
C SER A 12 -28.39 14.35 -30.98
N LYS A 13 -28.36 13.49 -32.00
CA LYS A 13 -27.51 13.62 -33.19
C LYS A 13 -28.23 14.19 -34.42
N PHE A 14 -29.53 14.48 -34.32
CA PHE A 14 -30.34 15.02 -35.41
C PHE A 14 -31.08 16.29 -34.96
N GLU A 15 -31.20 17.27 -35.85
CA GLU A 15 -31.87 18.56 -35.55
C GLU A 15 -33.40 18.48 -35.67
N GLU A 16 -33.93 17.46 -36.36
CA GLU A 16 -35.37 17.26 -36.58
C GLU A 16 -35.71 15.76 -36.51
N LEU A 17 -36.87 15.43 -35.93
CA LEU A 17 -37.41 14.08 -35.82
C LEU A 17 -38.84 14.06 -36.32
N GLU A 18 -39.08 13.32 -37.40
CA GLU A 18 -40.41 13.09 -37.95
C GLU A 18 -40.84 11.65 -37.65
N LEU A 19 -42.02 11.49 -37.05
CA LEU A 19 -42.57 10.20 -36.63
C LEU A 19 -43.82 9.91 -37.46
N GLU A 20 -43.80 8.84 -38.25
CA GLU A 20 -44.94 8.37 -39.04
C GLU A 20 -45.49 7.06 -38.44
N ASP A 21 -46.82 6.95 -38.37
CA ASP A 21 -47.58 5.76 -37.91
C ASP A 21 -47.18 5.20 -36.53
N VAL A 22 -47.18 6.06 -35.49
CA VAL A 22 -46.86 5.64 -34.11
C VAL A 22 -48.00 5.94 -33.14
N ASP A 23 -48.35 4.97 -32.30
CA ASP A 23 -49.28 5.12 -31.17
C ASP A 23 -48.51 5.41 -29.87
N LEU A 24 -48.88 6.50 -29.19
CA LEU A 24 -48.23 6.99 -27.97
C LEU A 24 -49.25 7.09 -26.83
N GLU A 25 -49.10 6.30 -25.77
CA GLU A 25 -49.84 6.50 -24.50
C GLU A 25 -49.04 7.41 -23.56
N ILE A 26 -49.56 8.61 -23.32
CA ILE A 26 -48.94 9.64 -22.46
C ILE A 26 -49.96 10.00 -21.37
N GLY A 27 -49.52 10.04 -20.10
CA GLY A 27 -50.38 10.40 -18.96
C GLY A 27 -50.78 11.88 -18.99
N ASP A 28 -49.90 12.77 -18.55
CA ASP A 28 -50.09 14.22 -18.65
C ASP A 28 -48.99 14.83 -19.50
N LEU A 29 -49.39 15.59 -20.52
CA LEU A 29 -48.51 16.31 -21.42
C LEU A 29 -48.50 17.79 -21.02
N GLU A 30 -47.43 18.24 -20.34
CA GLU A 30 -47.22 19.68 -20.12
C GLU A 30 -46.50 20.31 -21.31
N ILE A 31 -47.24 21.13 -22.06
CA ILE A 31 -46.69 21.97 -23.13
C ILE A 31 -46.53 23.39 -22.59
N TRP A 32 -45.28 23.86 -22.49
CA TRP A 32 -44.98 25.23 -22.12
C TRP A 32 -44.99 26.13 -23.37
N LEU A 33 -46.10 26.82 -23.60
CA LEU A 33 -46.20 27.86 -24.63
C LEU A 33 -45.88 29.22 -24.00
N GLN A 34 -44.67 29.74 -24.27
CA GLN A 34 -44.36 31.13 -23.94
C GLN A 34 -45.15 32.07 -24.87
N PRO A 35 -45.79 33.13 -24.34
CA PRO A 35 -46.44 34.12 -25.18
C PRO A 35 -45.39 34.86 -26.02
N PRO A 36 -45.73 35.26 -27.26
CA PRO A 36 -44.82 36.03 -28.09
C PRO A 36 -44.67 37.41 -27.45
N THR A 37 -43.59 37.58 -26.67
CA THR A 37 -43.11 38.91 -26.34
C THR A 37 -42.63 39.51 -27.66
N GLY A 38 -43.32 40.56 -28.11
CA GLY A 38 -42.91 41.30 -29.31
C GLY A 38 -41.44 41.62 -29.18
N ALA A 39 -40.64 41.13 -30.12
CA ALA A 39 -39.22 41.35 -30.15
C ALA A 39 -38.97 42.86 -30.35
N VAL A 40 -38.85 43.60 -29.25
CA VAL A 40 -38.04 44.81 -29.27
C VAL A 40 -36.65 44.29 -29.60
N ALA A 41 -36.18 44.58 -30.81
CA ALA A 41 -34.84 44.26 -31.22
C ALA A 41 -33.89 44.91 -30.19
N THR A 42 -33.41 44.11 -29.24
CA THR A 42 -32.23 44.48 -28.49
C THR A 42 -31.16 44.74 -29.54
N PRO A 43 -30.50 45.90 -29.54
CA PRO A 43 -29.40 46.12 -30.46
C PRO A 43 -28.47 44.92 -30.31
N LYS A 44 -28.24 44.18 -31.40
CA LYS A 44 -27.23 43.12 -31.43
C LYS A 44 -25.92 43.81 -31.04
N ILE A 45 -25.57 43.69 -29.77
CA ILE A 45 -24.21 43.95 -29.33
C ILE A 45 -23.43 42.83 -29.99
N VAL A 46 -22.87 43.14 -31.16
CA VAL A 46 -21.89 42.28 -31.81
C VAL A 46 -20.80 42.14 -30.77
N ALA A 47 -20.70 40.96 -30.15
CA ALA A 47 -19.58 40.67 -29.27
C ALA A 47 -18.32 40.98 -30.08
N PRO A 48 -17.43 41.87 -29.61
CA PRO A 48 -16.21 42.16 -30.35
C PRO A 48 -15.52 40.83 -30.67
N PRO A 49 -14.92 40.68 -31.87
CA PRO A 49 -14.26 39.46 -32.25
C PRO A 49 -13.34 39.03 -31.11
N ALA A 50 -13.42 37.75 -30.69
CA ALA A 50 -12.66 37.24 -29.56
C ALA A 50 -11.17 37.45 -29.83
N VAL A 51 -10.63 38.58 -29.38
CA VAL A 51 -9.23 38.92 -29.50
C VAL A 51 -8.53 37.93 -28.58
N LYS A 52 -7.75 37.01 -29.17
CA LYS A 52 -6.90 36.13 -28.37
C LYS A 52 -6.05 37.04 -27.46
N PRO A 53 -6.08 36.83 -26.13
CA PRO A 53 -5.28 37.64 -25.22
C PRO A 53 -3.83 37.64 -25.70
N LEU A 54 -3.28 38.82 -25.95
CA LEU A 54 -1.88 38.97 -26.37
C LEU A 54 -0.92 38.58 -25.24
N GLU A 55 -1.39 38.65 -24.00
CA GLU A 55 -0.66 38.23 -22.80
C GLU A 55 -1.59 37.48 -21.84
N LEU A 56 -1.03 36.49 -21.14
CA LEU A 56 -1.74 35.78 -20.06
C LEU A 56 -1.81 36.65 -18.81
N LEU A 57 -2.92 36.55 -18.08
CA LEU A 57 -3.05 37.18 -16.76
C LEU A 57 -1.97 36.63 -15.83
N LYS A 58 -1.09 37.51 -15.35
CA LYS A 58 -0.09 37.17 -14.34
C LYS A 58 -0.79 37.01 -12.99
N ALA A 59 -1.07 35.77 -12.59
CA ALA A 59 -1.54 35.45 -11.26
C ALA A 59 -0.37 35.03 -10.37
N LYS A 60 -0.37 35.43 -9.10
CA LYS A 60 0.55 34.89 -8.10
C LYS A 60 0.10 33.48 -7.76
N PHE A 61 0.96 32.49 -8.02
CA PHE A 61 0.74 31.13 -7.55
C PHE A 61 1.11 31.04 -6.06
N SER A 62 0.19 30.53 -5.26
CA SER A 62 0.45 30.08 -3.89
C SER A 62 0.11 28.59 -3.84
N PRO A 63 1.01 27.72 -3.35
CA PRO A 63 0.69 26.30 -3.18
C PRO A 63 -0.57 26.14 -2.32
N PRO A 64 -1.49 25.24 -2.68
CA PRO A 64 -2.67 24.95 -1.87
C PRO A 64 -2.26 24.11 -0.66
N VAL A 65 -1.73 24.77 0.38
CA VAL A 65 -1.31 24.09 1.61
C VAL A 65 -2.54 23.82 2.47
N GLN A 66 -2.75 22.57 2.85
CA GLN A 66 -3.74 22.14 3.82
C GLN A 66 -3.06 21.74 5.13
N GLU A 67 -3.64 22.12 6.28
CA GLU A 67 -3.24 21.63 7.59
C GLU A 67 -4.13 20.45 8.00
N TYR A 68 -3.50 19.41 8.55
CA TYR A 68 -4.15 18.20 9.02
C TYR A 68 -4.10 18.15 10.55
N PRO A 69 -5.22 17.91 11.25
CA PRO A 69 -5.25 17.91 12.72
C PRO A 69 -4.58 16.68 13.35
N GLY A 70 -4.44 15.58 12.60
CA GLY A 70 -3.83 14.34 13.04
C GLY A 70 -2.39 14.15 12.55
N GLN A 71 -1.69 13.23 13.22
CA GLN A 71 -0.35 12.78 12.84
C GLN A 71 -0.30 11.26 12.94
N ILE A 72 0.37 10.63 11.99
CA ILE A 72 0.64 9.20 12.03
C ILE A 72 1.69 8.91 13.09
N LEU A 73 1.43 7.93 13.95
CA LEU A 73 2.33 7.56 15.04
C LEU A 73 3.65 7.01 14.49
N GLU A 74 4.73 7.24 15.24
CA GLU A 74 6.04 6.67 14.94
C GLU A 74 6.16 5.29 15.61
N VAL A 75 6.44 4.25 14.83
CA VAL A 75 6.69 2.89 15.34
C VAL A 75 8.16 2.56 15.12
N LYS A 76 8.87 2.25 16.21
CA LYS A 76 10.26 1.80 16.15
C LYS A 76 10.34 0.28 16.02
N LEU A 77 11.10 -0.20 15.06
CA LEU A 77 11.32 -1.60 14.71
C LEU A 77 12.78 -1.99 14.97
N GLY A 78 12.97 -3.13 15.62
CA GLY A 78 14.29 -3.58 16.07
C GLY A 78 14.80 -2.78 17.29
N ALA A 79 15.68 -3.41 18.07
CA ALA A 79 16.33 -2.79 19.20
C ALA A 79 17.84 -3.07 19.18
N THR A 80 18.61 -2.01 19.41
CA THR A 80 20.06 -2.10 19.55
C THR A 80 20.48 -2.59 20.94
N LYS A 81 21.77 -2.87 21.13
CA LYS A 81 22.34 -3.24 22.45
C LYS A 81 22.02 -2.25 23.56
N THR A 82 21.95 -0.95 23.26
CA THR A 82 21.59 0.09 24.23
C THR A 82 20.10 0.12 24.57
N GLU A 83 19.27 -0.55 23.77
CA GLU A 83 17.81 -0.63 23.93
C GLU A 83 17.36 -2.03 24.41
N GLY A 84 18.29 -2.94 24.68
CA GLY A 84 18.03 -4.29 25.18
C GLY A 84 17.93 -5.39 24.11
N GLY A 85 18.12 -5.07 22.83
CA GLY A 85 18.17 -6.06 21.75
C GLY A 85 19.59 -6.29 21.23
N SER A 86 19.73 -6.97 20.09
CA SER A 86 21.03 -7.26 19.48
C SER A 86 21.18 -6.72 18.05
N ARG A 87 20.19 -5.99 17.53
CA ARG A 87 20.25 -5.41 16.18
C ARG A 87 21.39 -4.38 16.07
N GLY A 88 21.99 -4.26 14.88
CA GLY A 88 22.98 -3.23 14.59
C GLY A 88 22.37 -1.84 14.42
N LYS A 89 21.08 -1.77 14.07
CA LYS A 89 20.29 -0.52 13.98
C LYS A 89 18.82 -0.77 14.30
N SER A 90 18.15 0.25 14.82
CA SER A 90 16.69 0.35 14.86
C SER A 90 16.19 1.20 13.68
N ILE A 91 14.99 0.93 13.19
CA ILE A 91 14.32 1.73 12.16
C ILE A 91 13.04 2.32 12.74
N VAL A 92 12.66 3.52 12.33
CA VAL A 92 11.38 4.13 12.70
C VAL A 92 10.57 4.30 11.42
N ILE A 93 9.28 3.99 11.49
CA ILE A 93 8.31 4.21 10.41
C ILE A 93 7.15 5.07 10.89
N GLY A 94 6.47 5.76 9.98
CA GLY A 94 5.38 6.67 10.30
C GLY A 94 5.83 8.11 10.54
N GLY A 95 5.04 8.86 11.31
CA GLY A 95 5.34 10.27 11.65
C GLY A 95 4.78 11.29 10.66
N GLU A 96 4.06 10.86 9.63
CA GLU A 96 3.51 11.73 8.59
C GLU A 96 2.44 12.69 9.14
N LYS A 97 2.48 13.94 8.63
CA LYS A 97 1.53 15.02 8.95
C LYS A 97 0.74 15.51 7.73
N SER A 98 0.97 14.89 6.58
CA SER A 98 0.35 15.21 5.30
C SER A 98 0.23 13.93 4.47
N PRO A 99 -0.59 13.93 3.40
CA PRO A 99 -0.65 12.81 2.47
C PRO A 99 0.72 12.45 1.87
N ALA A 100 0.83 11.23 1.36
CA ALA A 100 2.08 10.67 0.87
C ALA A 100 2.74 11.58 -0.17
N PHE A 101 3.99 11.96 0.08
CA PHE A 101 4.81 12.82 -0.78
C PHE A 101 4.28 14.25 -1.01
N TYR A 102 3.36 14.74 -0.18
CA TYR A 102 2.97 16.16 -0.16
C TYR A 102 4.06 16.99 0.57
N LEU A 103 5.29 16.92 0.06
CA LEU A 103 6.49 17.49 0.69
C LEU A 103 6.50 19.01 0.73
N PHE A 104 5.55 19.64 0.04
CA PHE A 104 5.30 21.08 0.12
C PHE A 104 4.48 21.47 1.36
N GLU A 105 3.81 20.52 2.01
CA GLU A 105 3.03 20.73 3.25
C GLU A 105 3.82 20.29 4.48
N SER A 106 4.46 19.12 4.43
CA SER A 106 5.29 18.60 5.53
C SER A 106 6.48 17.82 5.02
N SER A 107 7.61 17.89 5.73
CA SER A 107 8.74 16.99 5.48
C SER A 107 8.39 15.55 5.85
N MET A 108 8.81 14.59 5.02
CA MET A 108 8.80 13.17 5.35
C MET A 108 9.99 12.87 6.27
N LEU A 109 9.71 12.47 7.52
CA LEU A 109 10.73 12.19 8.53
C LEU A 109 11.39 10.83 8.31
N HIS A 110 10.57 9.82 8.06
CA HIS A 110 11.01 8.44 7.85
C HIS A 110 10.58 7.98 6.46
N PRO A 111 11.51 7.60 5.57
CA PRO A 111 11.14 7.01 4.29
C PRO A 111 10.56 5.59 4.50
N PRO A 112 9.69 5.11 3.58
CA PRO A 112 9.19 3.75 3.64
C PRO A 112 10.31 2.71 3.62
N VAL A 113 10.14 1.66 4.42
CA VAL A 113 11.08 0.56 4.60
C VAL A 113 10.74 -0.56 3.63
N LEU A 114 11.74 -1.04 2.89
CA LEU A 114 11.58 -2.18 2.00
C LEU A 114 12.25 -3.41 2.61
N SER A 115 11.45 -4.43 2.95
CA SER A 115 11.94 -5.72 3.43
C SER A 115 11.95 -6.78 2.35
N PHE A 116 12.75 -7.81 2.60
CA PHE A 116 12.77 -9.02 1.79
C PHE A 116 12.12 -10.18 2.53
N ASP A 117 11.23 -10.87 1.83
CA ASP A 117 10.62 -12.11 2.25
C ASP A 117 11.64 -13.26 2.24
N VAL A 118 11.71 -13.96 3.36
CA VAL A 118 12.49 -15.18 3.58
C VAL A 118 11.55 -16.24 4.12
N PHE A 119 11.73 -17.50 3.71
CA PHE A 119 10.88 -18.60 4.14
C PHE A 119 11.67 -19.61 4.96
N ASP A 120 11.09 -20.08 6.05
CA ASP A 120 11.71 -21.06 6.95
C ASP A 120 11.83 -22.48 6.35
N THR A 121 11.11 -22.71 5.25
CA THR A 121 11.12 -23.96 4.50
C THR A 121 11.09 -23.69 3.02
N LYS A 122 11.57 -24.65 2.24
CA LYS A 122 11.43 -24.65 0.79
C LYS A 122 9.96 -24.54 0.38
N ILE A 123 9.65 -23.51 -0.38
CA ILE A 123 8.35 -23.31 -1.03
C ILE A 123 8.51 -23.21 -2.56
N PRO A 124 7.44 -23.46 -3.33
CA PRO A 124 7.44 -23.16 -4.75
C PRO A 124 7.63 -21.65 -4.98
N LEU A 125 8.69 -21.28 -5.70
CA LEU A 125 8.95 -19.89 -6.10
C LEU A 125 8.88 -19.76 -7.62
N ALA A 126 8.39 -18.61 -8.08
CA ALA A 126 8.51 -18.24 -9.48
C ALA A 126 9.98 -18.25 -9.90
N LYS A 127 10.26 -18.73 -11.13
CA LYS A 127 11.65 -18.85 -11.63
C LYS A 127 12.43 -17.53 -11.53
N ALA A 128 11.76 -16.42 -11.83
CA ALA A 128 12.35 -15.08 -11.77
C ALA A 128 12.83 -14.70 -10.37
N VAL A 129 12.16 -15.15 -9.31
CA VAL A 129 12.62 -14.98 -7.93
C VAL A 129 13.69 -16.02 -7.59
N LYS A 130 13.38 -17.31 -7.83
CA LYS A 130 14.20 -18.44 -7.38
C LYS A 130 15.66 -18.32 -7.82
N MET A 131 15.91 -17.84 -9.04
CA MET A 131 17.26 -17.70 -9.59
C MET A 131 18.18 -16.76 -8.78
N HIS A 132 17.63 -15.92 -7.91
CA HIS A 132 18.39 -15.01 -7.05
C HIS A 132 18.78 -15.62 -5.70
N VAL A 133 18.14 -16.72 -5.30
CA VAL A 133 18.21 -17.29 -3.93
C VAL A 133 18.37 -18.82 -3.96
N GLU A 134 18.71 -19.39 -5.11
CA GLU A 134 18.74 -20.85 -5.31
C GLU A 134 19.74 -21.53 -4.38
N GLU A 135 20.86 -20.88 -4.10
CA GLU A 135 21.90 -21.35 -3.17
C GLU A 135 21.46 -21.41 -1.70
N VAL A 136 20.40 -20.70 -1.31
CA VAL A 136 20.00 -20.49 0.10
C VAL A 136 18.53 -20.84 0.38
N VAL A 137 17.80 -21.36 -0.60
CA VAL A 137 16.34 -21.61 -0.48
C VAL A 137 15.94 -22.61 0.62
N GLU A 138 16.90 -23.35 1.18
CA GLU A 138 16.70 -24.31 2.27
C GLU A 138 17.34 -23.86 3.59
N ASP A 139 17.98 -22.69 3.62
CA ASP A 139 18.65 -22.12 4.80
C ASP A 139 18.15 -20.67 5.03
N PRO A 140 17.17 -20.46 5.92
CA PRO A 140 16.59 -19.14 6.16
C PRO A 140 17.60 -18.13 6.70
N ALA A 141 18.60 -18.56 7.47
CA ALA A 141 19.63 -17.68 8.00
C ALA A 141 20.58 -17.21 6.88
N ALA A 142 21.03 -18.13 6.04
CA ALA A 142 21.84 -17.79 4.87
C ALA A 142 21.05 -16.95 3.85
N TRP A 143 19.74 -17.20 3.70
CA TRP A 143 18.86 -16.40 2.85
C TRP A 143 18.71 -14.99 3.38
N ALA A 144 18.39 -14.80 4.67
CA ALA A 144 18.33 -13.49 5.28
C ALA A 144 19.64 -12.71 5.09
N LYS A 145 20.79 -13.38 5.31
CA LYS A 145 22.11 -12.80 5.09
C LYS A 145 22.35 -12.40 3.63
N LEU A 146 21.96 -13.25 2.67
CA LEU A 146 22.03 -12.93 1.23
C LEU A 146 21.19 -11.69 0.90
N SER A 147 19.98 -11.60 1.43
CA SER A 147 19.07 -10.47 1.22
C SER A 147 19.67 -9.16 1.73
N VAL A 148 20.32 -9.17 2.89
CA VAL A 148 21.00 -7.99 3.44
C VAL A 148 22.26 -7.65 2.64
N ASP A 149 23.17 -8.60 2.48
CA ASP A 149 24.52 -8.34 1.93
C ASP A 149 24.51 -8.04 0.43
N LYS A 150 23.69 -8.76 -0.34
CA LYS A 150 23.68 -8.70 -1.81
C LYS A 150 22.59 -7.77 -2.34
N PHE A 151 21.43 -7.73 -1.68
CA PHE A 151 20.27 -6.97 -2.17
C PHE A 151 19.99 -5.70 -1.36
N GLY A 152 20.69 -5.48 -0.23
CA GLY A 152 20.56 -4.27 0.56
C GLY A 152 19.25 -4.19 1.35
N ALA A 153 18.70 -5.33 1.77
CA ALA A 153 17.50 -5.39 2.59
C ALA A 153 17.63 -4.50 3.83
N GLU A 154 16.69 -3.57 4.02
CA GLU A 154 16.68 -2.70 5.21
C GLU A 154 16.12 -3.43 6.43
N MET A 155 15.29 -4.43 6.18
CA MET A 155 14.63 -5.30 7.14
C MET A 155 14.36 -6.67 6.48
N VAL A 156 14.21 -7.73 7.27
CA VAL A 156 13.82 -9.06 6.77
C VAL A 156 12.40 -9.38 7.25
N ASN A 157 11.61 -10.03 6.41
CA ASN A 157 10.30 -10.57 6.76
C ASN A 157 10.35 -12.09 6.66
N LEU A 158 10.47 -12.77 7.80
CA LEU A 158 10.56 -14.23 7.87
C LEU A 158 9.16 -14.85 7.95
N HIS A 159 8.78 -15.61 6.93
CA HIS A 159 7.54 -16.39 6.88
C HIS A 159 7.79 -17.80 7.39
N LEU A 160 7.12 -18.17 8.48
CA LEU A 160 7.20 -19.47 9.12
C LEU A 160 6.21 -20.47 8.50
N VAL A 161 6.26 -20.66 7.18
CA VAL A 161 5.32 -21.53 6.44
C VAL A 161 5.31 -22.96 6.99
N SER A 162 6.43 -23.44 7.55
CA SER A 162 6.50 -24.80 8.08
C SER A 162 5.64 -25.04 9.33
N VAL A 163 5.18 -24.00 10.03
CA VAL A 163 4.34 -24.20 11.22
C VAL A 163 2.91 -24.61 10.88
N ASP A 164 2.48 -24.43 9.63
CA ASP A 164 1.15 -24.82 9.18
C ASP A 164 0.88 -26.30 9.53
N PRO A 165 -0.20 -26.59 10.30
CA PRO A 165 -0.59 -27.96 10.67
C PRO A 165 -0.81 -28.90 9.48
N LEU A 166 -1.09 -28.35 8.29
CA LEU A 166 -1.33 -29.08 7.05
C LEU A 166 -0.06 -29.25 6.19
N VAL A 167 1.05 -28.60 6.54
CA VAL A 167 2.30 -28.65 5.78
C VAL A 167 3.36 -29.48 6.49
N LYS A 168 3.90 -28.98 7.60
CA LYS A 168 4.96 -29.65 8.38
C LYS A 168 4.65 -29.67 9.87
N ASP A 169 3.70 -28.87 10.34
CA ASP A 169 3.33 -28.72 11.74
C ASP A 169 4.54 -28.48 12.66
N THR A 170 5.54 -27.71 12.20
CA THR A 170 6.75 -27.41 12.97
C THR A 170 6.38 -26.88 14.35
N SER A 171 7.07 -27.35 15.38
CA SER A 171 6.74 -26.98 16.76
C SER A 171 7.10 -25.51 17.06
N PRO A 172 6.40 -24.84 17.99
CA PRO A 172 6.76 -23.49 18.45
C PRO A 172 8.24 -23.35 18.85
N GLN A 173 8.83 -24.37 19.48
CA GLN A 173 10.23 -24.36 19.88
C GLN A 173 11.18 -24.38 18.68
N GLN A 174 10.88 -25.18 17.66
CA GLN A 174 11.67 -25.22 16.44
C GLN A 174 11.53 -23.91 15.65
N ALA A 175 10.33 -23.36 15.56
CA ALA A 175 10.09 -22.06 14.92
C ALA A 175 10.89 -20.94 15.61
N ALA A 176 10.88 -20.90 16.95
CA ALA A 176 11.68 -19.95 17.72
C ALA A 176 13.19 -20.11 17.47
N LYS A 177 13.68 -21.34 17.33
CA LYS A 177 15.08 -21.61 16.97
C LYS A 177 15.43 -21.06 15.58
N THR A 178 14.54 -21.22 14.59
CA THR A 178 14.73 -20.63 13.26
C THR A 178 14.79 -19.11 13.34
N VAL A 179 13.92 -18.47 14.13
CA VAL A 179 13.96 -17.02 14.34
C VAL A 179 15.27 -16.60 15.00
N GLU A 180 15.75 -17.32 16.01
CA GLU A 180 17.03 -17.07 16.66
C GLU A 180 18.21 -17.17 15.67
N GLU A 181 18.23 -18.21 14.83
CA GLU A 181 19.27 -18.41 13.80
C GLU A 181 19.30 -17.24 12.80
N VAL A 182 18.13 -16.75 12.38
CA VAL A 182 18.03 -15.57 11.50
C VAL A 182 18.48 -14.30 12.22
N LEU A 183 18.07 -14.11 13.49
CA LEU A 183 18.49 -12.97 14.30
C LEU A 183 20.01 -12.93 14.49
N GLN A 184 20.67 -14.08 14.61
CA GLN A 184 22.14 -14.18 14.70
C GLN A 184 22.85 -13.95 13.37
N ALA A 185 22.16 -14.19 12.24
CA ALA A 185 22.74 -14.08 10.90
C ALA A 185 22.73 -12.65 10.33
N VAL A 186 21.84 -11.77 10.79
CA VAL A 186 21.69 -10.40 10.29
C VAL A 186 21.56 -9.36 11.39
N ASP A 187 22.05 -8.15 11.12
CA ASP A 187 22.00 -7.01 12.05
C ASP A 187 20.77 -6.10 11.85
N VAL A 188 19.97 -6.33 10.81
CA VAL A 188 18.77 -5.54 10.53
C VAL A 188 17.57 -5.98 11.38
N PRO A 189 16.54 -5.13 11.57
CA PRO A 189 15.28 -5.54 12.19
C PRO A 189 14.62 -6.72 11.45
N LEU A 190 13.74 -7.42 12.15
CA LEU A 190 13.06 -8.62 11.65
C LEU A 190 11.55 -8.54 11.91
N ALA A 191 10.76 -8.80 10.87
CA ALA A 191 9.35 -9.18 10.99
C ALA A 191 9.23 -10.69 10.93
N VAL A 192 8.28 -11.25 11.67
CA VAL A 192 8.04 -12.70 11.72
C VAL A 192 6.58 -12.97 11.47
N GLY A 193 6.29 -13.69 10.38
CA GLY A 193 4.95 -14.11 10.01
C GLY A 193 4.70 -15.60 10.23
N GLY A 194 3.46 -15.91 10.60
CA GLY A 194 3.00 -17.26 10.88
C GLY A 194 2.52 -17.99 9.63
N SER A 195 1.73 -19.05 9.81
CA SER A 195 1.07 -19.76 8.70
C SER A 195 -0.28 -19.18 8.31
N GLY A 196 -0.86 -18.32 9.15
CA GLY A 196 -2.23 -17.82 9.00
C GLY A 196 -3.29 -18.68 9.68
N ASP A 197 -2.90 -19.73 10.42
CA ASP A 197 -3.83 -20.47 11.28
C ASP A 197 -3.90 -19.79 12.65
N PRO A 198 -5.04 -19.23 13.07
CA PRO A 198 -5.10 -18.43 14.30
C PRO A 198 -4.70 -19.21 15.55
N GLY A 199 -5.02 -20.51 15.64
CA GLY A 199 -4.70 -21.31 16.82
C GLY A 199 -3.20 -21.64 16.91
N LYS A 200 -2.59 -22.02 15.78
CA LYS A 200 -1.17 -22.34 15.68
C LYS A 200 -0.31 -21.10 15.81
N ASP A 201 -0.65 -20.02 15.13
CA ASP A 201 0.11 -18.77 15.16
C ASP A 201 0.16 -18.19 16.57
N MET A 202 -0.94 -18.27 17.34
CA MET A 202 -0.96 -17.87 18.75
C MET A 202 0.15 -18.54 19.56
N VAL A 203 0.24 -19.88 19.53
CA VAL A 203 1.22 -20.62 20.35
C VAL A 203 2.65 -20.48 19.83
N VAL A 204 2.81 -20.30 18.52
CA VAL A 204 4.11 -20.06 17.88
C VAL A 204 4.64 -18.66 18.23
N PHE A 205 3.81 -17.63 18.07
CA PHE A 205 4.20 -16.25 18.35
C PHE A 205 4.47 -16.01 19.84
N GLU A 206 3.68 -16.60 20.75
CA GLU A 206 3.99 -16.55 22.19
C GLU A 206 5.39 -17.10 22.49
N LYS A 207 5.75 -18.22 21.86
CA LYS A 207 7.07 -18.83 22.08
C LYS A 207 8.20 -18.00 21.47
N ILE A 208 7.97 -17.41 20.30
CA ILE A 208 8.93 -16.53 19.64
C ILE A 208 9.13 -15.23 20.44
N ALA A 209 8.05 -14.64 20.95
CA ALA A 209 8.10 -13.44 21.78
C ALA A 209 8.97 -13.69 23.02
N GLU A 210 8.76 -14.81 23.72
CA GLU A 210 9.60 -15.19 24.86
C GLU A 210 11.08 -15.39 24.47
N ALA A 211 11.34 -16.09 23.37
CA ALA A 211 12.70 -16.43 22.95
C ALA A 211 13.49 -15.25 22.37
N SER A 212 12.81 -14.18 21.92
CA SER A 212 13.40 -13.01 21.29
C SER A 212 13.19 -11.72 22.09
N GLU A 213 12.97 -11.86 23.40
CA GLU A 213 12.70 -10.74 24.29
C GLU A 213 13.70 -9.59 24.11
N GLY A 214 13.16 -8.38 23.99
CA GLY A 214 13.96 -7.17 23.81
C GLY A 214 14.39 -6.88 22.37
N GLU A 215 14.32 -7.84 21.43
CA GLU A 215 14.71 -7.63 20.02
C GLU A 215 13.79 -6.69 19.25
N ARG A 216 12.57 -6.47 19.76
CA ARG A 216 11.54 -5.62 19.15
C ARG A 216 11.21 -6.03 17.72
N LEU A 217 10.93 -7.32 17.55
CA LEU A 217 10.32 -7.88 16.33
C LEU A 217 9.00 -7.20 15.96
N LEU A 218 8.65 -7.29 14.68
CA LEU A 218 7.32 -7.00 14.15
C LEU A 218 6.57 -8.31 13.84
N PHE A 219 5.58 -8.66 14.66
CA PHE A 219 4.76 -9.84 14.39
C PHE A 219 3.78 -9.59 13.23
N ASN A 220 3.77 -10.50 12.26
CA ASN A 220 2.99 -10.43 11.03
C ASN A 220 2.04 -11.64 10.91
N SER A 221 0.87 -11.62 11.53
CA SER A 221 0.17 -10.48 12.10
C SER A 221 -0.82 -10.94 13.16
N VAL A 222 -1.39 -10.00 13.93
CA VAL A 222 -2.56 -10.27 14.78
C VAL A 222 -3.82 -9.98 13.97
N THR A 223 -4.80 -10.87 14.06
CA THR A 223 -6.11 -10.74 13.38
C THR A 223 -7.27 -10.81 14.39
N LEU A 224 -8.49 -10.48 13.95
CA LEU A 224 -9.69 -10.57 14.80
C LEU A 224 -10.07 -12.02 15.14
N ASP A 225 -9.59 -13.00 14.38
CA ASP A 225 -9.86 -14.44 14.59
C ASP A 225 -8.95 -15.05 15.67
N MET A 226 -8.00 -14.28 16.19
CA MET A 226 -7.13 -14.65 17.31
C MET A 226 -7.71 -14.18 18.65
N ASP A 227 -7.16 -14.72 19.74
CA ASP A 227 -7.32 -14.13 21.08
C ASP A 227 -6.42 -12.89 21.22
N VAL A 228 -6.93 -11.75 20.72
CA VAL A 228 -6.22 -10.46 20.64
C VAL A 228 -5.65 -10.01 21.99
N GLU A 229 -6.39 -10.19 23.08
CA GLU A 229 -5.94 -9.77 24.41
C GLU A 229 -4.74 -10.60 24.86
N ARG A 230 -4.84 -11.93 24.70
CA ARG A 230 -3.77 -12.85 25.08
C ARG A 230 -2.50 -12.63 24.27
N ILE A 231 -2.59 -12.55 22.95
CA ILE A 231 -1.39 -12.34 22.12
C ILE A 231 -0.81 -10.94 22.28
N GLY A 232 -1.66 -9.91 22.43
CA GLY A 232 -1.20 -8.55 22.66
C GLY A 232 -0.42 -8.43 23.97
N LYS A 233 -0.85 -9.10 25.05
CA LYS A 233 -0.08 -9.20 26.31
C LYS A 233 1.26 -9.90 26.13
N ALA A 234 1.32 -10.97 25.33
CA ALA A 234 2.59 -11.65 25.07
C ALA A 234 3.57 -10.76 24.30
N ILE A 235 3.07 -10.03 23.29
CA ILE A 235 3.85 -9.07 22.50
C ILE A 235 4.35 -7.91 23.38
N GLU A 236 3.49 -7.35 24.23
CA GLU A 236 3.83 -6.26 25.15
C GLU A 236 4.91 -6.68 26.14
N LYS A 237 4.67 -7.82 26.80
CA LYS A 237 5.52 -8.34 27.88
C LYS A 237 6.98 -8.51 27.44
N HIS A 238 7.20 -8.95 26.20
CA HIS A 238 8.53 -9.20 25.66
C HIS A 238 9.07 -8.05 24.78
N GLY A 239 8.34 -6.92 24.72
CA GLY A 239 8.82 -5.66 24.14
C GLY A 239 8.72 -5.55 22.62
N HIS A 240 7.79 -6.27 22.00
CA HIS A 240 7.64 -6.36 20.54
C HIS A 240 6.63 -5.37 19.95
N THR A 241 6.42 -5.46 18.64
CA THR A 241 5.44 -4.71 17.85
C THR A 241 4.62 -5.68 17.02
N THR A 242 3.47 -5.24 16.50
CA THR A 242 2.60 -6.10 15.69
C THR A 242 1.99 -5.37 14.51
N ILE A 243 1.74 -6.13 13.45
CA ILE A 243 0.81 -5.75 12.40
C ILE A 243 -0.60 -6.11 12.88
N SER A 244 -1.55 -5.17 12.79
CA SER A 244 -2.98 -5.38 12.93
C SER A 244 -3.59 -5.59 11.55
N PHE A 245 -3.84 -6.85 11.21
CA PHE A 245 -4.27 -7.25 9.87
C PHE A 245 -5.78 -7.38 9.77
N THR A 246 -6.37 -6.76 8.73
CA THR A 246 -7.78 -6.91 8.36
C THR A 246 -7.98 -7.02 6.86
N SER A 247 -9.03 -7.74 6.45
CA SER A 247 -9.36 -7.93 5.03
C SER A 247 -10.15 -6.75 4.46
N MET A 248 -9.44 -5.72 3.97
CA MET A 248 -9.98 -4.57 3.22
C MET A 248 -11.17 -3.86 3.90
N ASP A 249 -11.16 -3.78 5.24
CA ASP A 249 -12.27 -3.26 6.02
C ASP A 249 -11.78 -2.29 7.11
N MET A 250 -12.07 -1.01 6.94
CA MET A 250 -11.70 0.05 7.88
C MET A 250 -12.44 -0.03 9.22
N ALA A 251 -13.67 -0.57 9.24
CA ALA A 251 -14.42 -0.73 10.48
C ALA A 251 -13.78 -1.84 11.34
N LYS A 252 -13.36 -2.94 10.70
CA LYS A 252 -12.58 -3.99 11.36
C LYS A 252 -11.19 -3.50 11.79
N ALA A 253 -10.53 -2.67 10.99
CA ALA A 253 -9.23 -2.09 11.36
C ALA A 253 -9.34 -1.28 12.66
N ARG A 254 -10.37 -0.42 12.76
CA ARG A 254 -10.71 0.31 13.98
C ARG A 254 -10.99 -0.61 15.17
N GLU A 255 -11.82 -1.62 14.96
CA GLU A 255 -12.16 -2.60 15.99
C GLU A 255 -10.91 -3.33 16.53
N LEU A 256 -10.08 -3.84 15.63
CA LEU A 256 -8.86 -4.57 15.99
C LEU A 256 -7.88 -3.66 16.75
N ASN A 257 -7.68 -2.43 16.28
CA ASN A 257 -6.82 -1.46 16.95
C ASN A 257 -7.34 -1.12 18.35
N ARG A 258 -8.64 -0.88 18.54
CA ARG A 258 -9.24 -0.67 19.87
C ARG A 258 -8.96 -1.83 20.81
N ARG A 259 -9.13 -3.07 20.36
CA ARG A 259 -8.85 -4.27 21.17
C ARG A 259 -7.37 -4.38 21.54
N LEU A 260 -6.47 -4.02 20.62
CA LEU A 260 -5.03 -4.00 20.90
C LEU A 260 -4.66 -2.91 21.92
N TYR A 261 -5.32 -1.76 21.93
CA TYR A 261 -5.01 -0.67 22.88
C TYR A 261 -5.21 -1.03 24.34
N GLU A 262 -6.05 -2.04 24.62
CA GLU A 262 -6.26 -2.54 25.99
C GLU A 262 -5.02 -3.23 26.56
N VAL A 263 -4.08 -3.64 25.69
CA VAL A 263 -2.92 -4.48 26.06
C VAL A 263 -1.60 -4.01 25.46
N LEU A 264 -1.61 -3.14 24.45
CA LEU A 264 -0.43 -2.65 23.75
C LEU A 264 -0.47 -1.12 23.61
N PRO A 265 0.67 -0.44 23.80
CA PRO A 265 0.79 0.97 23.42
C PRO A 265 0.51 1.18 21.94
N ARG A 266 -0.07 2.31 21.58
CA ARG A 266 -0.45 2.63 20.19
C ARG A 266 0.78 2.64 19.27
N GLU A 267 1.94 3.08 19.77
CA GLU A 267 3.23 3.13 19.08
C GLU A 267 3.87 1.75 18.85
N ARG A 268 3.11 0.66 19.06
CA ARG A 268 3.51 -0.72 18.80
C ARG A 268 2.71 -1.39 17.68
N ILE A 269 1.84 -0.65 16.99
CA ILE A 269 0.87 -1.18 16.04
C ILE A 269 1.15 -0.62 14.64
N VAL A 270 1.13 -1.50 13.63
CA VAL A 270 1.19 -1.17 12.21
C VAL A 270 -0.07 -1.73 11.56
N ILE A 271 -0.81 -0.95 10.80
CA ILE A 271 -2.03 -1.44 10.13
C ILE A 271 -1.66 -2.19 8.84
N ASP A 272 -2.33 -3.31 8.57
CA ASP A 272 -2.42 -3.88 7.23
C ASP A 272 -3.90 -4.10 6.86
N THR A 273 -4.42 -3.34 5.90
CA THR A 273 -5.80 -3.52 5.40
C THR A 273 -5.88 -4.46 4.21
N THR A 274 -4.91 -5.36 4.06
CA THR A 274 -4.71 -6.31 2.96
C THR A 274 -4.28 -5.65 1.64
N THR A 275 -3.16 -6.14 1.11
CA THR A 275 -2.70 -5.82 -0.25
C THR A 275 -3.30 -6.77 -1.28
N ALA A 276 -3.90 -6.22 -2.33
CA ALA A 276 -4.21 -6.95 -3.55
C ALA A 276 -3.19 -6.64 -4.66
N ALA A 277 -2.88 -7.65 -5.46
CA ALA A 277 -1.97 -7.52 -6.60
C ALA A 277 -2.59 -6.70 -7.74
N LEU A 278 -1.74 -6.08 -8.56
CA LEU A 278 -2.14 -5.48 -9.84
C LEU A 278 -3.03 -6.43 -10.64
N GLY A 279 -4.20 -5.94 -11.08
CA GLY A 279 -5.18 -6.72 -11.85
C GLY A 279 -6.09 -7.63 -11.02
N TYR A 280 -5.92 -7.68 -9.69
CA TYR A 280 -6.65 -8.56 -8.78
C TYR A 280 -7.23 -7.80 -7.57
N GLY A 281 -7.73 -6.58 -7.78
CA GLY A 281 -8.35 -5.76 -6.73
C GLY A 281 -7.44 -4.71 -6.10
N LEU A 282 -6.31 -4.38 -6.75
CA LEU A 282 -5.38 -3.33 -6.30
C LEU A 282 -6.05 -1.96 -6.12
N ASP A 283 -7.07 -1.65 -6.91
CA ASP A 283 -7.89 -0.43 -6.82
C ASP A 283 -8.70 -0.36 -5.51
N TYR A 284 -9.24 -1.50 -5.06
CA TYR A 284 -9.89 -1.61 -3.76
C TYR A 284 -8.88 -1.45 -2.62
N ALA A 285 -7.74 -2.14 -2.71
CA ALA A 285 -6.66 -2.00 -1.72
C ALA A 285 -6.17 -0.54 -1.64
N PHE A 286 -5.96 0.10 -2.79
CA PHE A 286 -5.58 1.51 -2.88
C PHE A 286 -6.58 2.41 -2.16
N SER A 287 -7.87 2.29 -2.51
CA SER A 287 -8.92 3.15 -1.96
C SER A 287 -9.08 2.97 -0.45
N ILE A 288 -8.95 1.74 0.07
CA ILE A 288 -9.01 1.48 1.50
C ILE A 288 -7.79 2.05 2.21
N MET A 289 -6.58 1.84 1.70
CA MET A 289 -5.35 2.35 2.31
C MET A 289 -5.30 3.90 2.28
N GLU A 290 -5.69 4.52 1.17
CA GLU A 290 -5.76 5.98 1.06
C GLU A 290 -6.75 6.57 2.07
N ARG A 291 -7.95 5.97 2.19
CA ARG A 291 -8.95 6.40 3.18
C ARG A 291 -8.48 6.18 4.61
N THR A 292 -7.75 5.10 4.89
CA THR A 292 -7.13 4.85 6.20
C THR A 292 -6.12 5.93 6.53
N ARG A 293 -5.19 6.23 5.62
CA ARG A 293 -4.19 7.29 5.82
C ARG A 293 -4.85 8.66 6.03
N LEU A 294 -5.79 9.02 5.16
CA LEU A 294 -6.48 10.31 5.26
C LEU A 294 -7.32 10.41 6.54
N ALA A 295 -7.99 9.34 6.97
CA ALA A 295 -8.74 9.35 8.23
C ALA A 295 -7.81 9.61 9.42
N GLY A 296 -6.65 8.93 9.49
CA GLY A 296 -5.66 9.17 10.53
C GLY A 296 -5.15 10.61 10.55
N LEU A 297 -4.83 11.17 9.39
CA LEU A 297 -4.43 12.58 9.23
C LEU A 297 -5.56 13.56 9.60
N LEU A 298 -6.83 13.18 9.38
CA LEU A 298 -8.00 13.98 9.76
C LEU A 298 -8.42 13.79 11.22
N GLY A 299 -7.64 13.07 12.02
CA GLY A 299 -7.82 12.96 13.47
C GLY A 299 -8.50 11.68 13.96
N ASP A 300 -8.70 10.68 13.10
CA ASP A 300 -9.18 9.35 13.51
C ASP A 300 -8.04 8.59 14.23
N GLU A 301 -8.00 8.72 15.55
CA GLU A 301 -6.97 8.11 16.41
C GLU A 301 -6.89 6.58 16.28
N GLU A 302 -7.97 5.91 15.88
CA GLU A 302 -8.01 4.46 15.65
C GLU A 302 -7.26 4.05 14.38
N LEU A 303 -6.98 4.99 13.47
CA LEU A 303 -6.30 4.77 12.19
C LEU A 303 -4.99 5.57 12.04
N GLN A 304 -4.52 6.22 13.11
CA GLN A 304 -3.27 6.99 13.16
C GLN A 304 -1.99 6.13 13.25
N HIS A 305 -1.96 4.98 12.58
CA HIS A 305 -0.81 4.07 12.63
C HIS A 305 -0.08 4.03 11.29
N PRO A 306 1.21 3.65 11.29
CA PRO A 306 1.89 3.29 10.06
C PRO A 306 1.15 2.17 9.33
N MET A 307 1.28 2.11 8.01
CA MET A 307 0.67 1.08 7.17
C MET A 307 1.73 0.16 6.58
N SER A 308 1.36 -1.11 6.41
CA SER A 308 2.18 -2.11 5.74
C SER A 308 1.52 -2.67 4.49
N SER A 309 2.33 -3.26 3.61
CA SER A 309 1.87 -3.90 2.38
C SER A 309 2.61 -5.20 2.08
N GLY A 310 1.85 -6.29 2.05
CA GLY A 310 2.25 -7.59 1.49
C GLY A 310 2.37 -7.55 -0.04
N THR A 311 3.26 -6.72 -0.59
CA THR A 311 3.40 -6.55 -2.05
C THR A 311 3.81 -7.84 -2.77
N THR A 312 4.47 -8.76 -2.07
CA THR A 312 4.74 -10.12 -2.55
C THR A 312 3.51 -10.84 -3.10
N ASN A 313 2.28 -10.46 -2.70
CA ASN A 313 1.03 -10.95 -3.30
C ASN A 313 0.98 -10.77 -4.83
N ALA A 314 1.76 -9.85 -5.39
CA ALA A 314 1.95 -9.72 -6.84
C ALA A 314 2.37 -11.03 -7.52
N TRP A 315 3.10 -11.90 -6.83
CA TRP A 315 3.54 -13.20 -7.35
C TRP A 315 2.44 -14.27 -7.39
N ALA A 316 1.27 -14.02 -6.76
CA ALA A 316 0.09 -14.87 -6.91
C ALA A 316 -0.62 -14.64 -8.25
N ALA A 317 -0.45 -13.47 -8.87
CA ALA A 317 -0.98 -13.19 -10.20
C ALA A 317 -0.34 -14.12 -11.24
N ARG A 318 -1.14 -14.80 -12.06
CA ARG A 318 -0.63 -15.70 -13.10
C ARG A 318 0.28 -14.95 -14.09
N GLU A 319 -0.03 -13.68 -14.33
CA GLU A 319 0.71 -12.74 -15.16
C GLU A 319 2.11 -12.43 -14.62
N ALA A 320 2.43 -12.78 -13.37
CA ALA A 320 3.76 -12.60 -12.82
C ALA A 320 4.70 -13.77 -13.12
N TRP A 321 4.19 -15.00 -13.32
CA TRP A 321 5.04 -16.20 -13.35
C TRP A 321 4.69 -17.25 -14.42
N MET A 322 3.43 -17.32 -14.87
CA MET A 322 3.01 -18.27 -15.89
C MET A 322 3.53 -17.87 -17.28
N LYS A 323 3.66 -18.88 -18.15
CA LYS A 323 3.86 -18.65 -19.58
C LYS A 323 2.55 -18.16 -20.18
N MET A 324 2.58 -16.96 -20.74
CA MET A 324 1.44 -16.30 -21.37
C MET A 324 1.63 -16.25 -22.90
N ALA A 325 0.62 -15.76 -23.61
CA ALA A 325 0.71 -15.54 -25.05
C ALA A 325 1.79 -14.47 -25.40
N PRO A 326 2.37 -14.49 -26.61
CA PRO A 326 3.54 -13.66 -26.96
C PRO A 326 3.39 -12.15 -26.71
N GLU A 327 2.18 -11.62 -26.84
CA GLU A 327 1.84 -10.21 -26.63
C GLU A 327 2.07 -9.71 -25.19
N TRP A 328 2.13 -10.62 -24.22
CA TRP A 328 2.44 -10.31 -22.82
C TRP A 328 3.95 -10.14 -22.57
N GLY A 329 4.79 -10.54 -23.52
CA GLY A 329 6.24 -10.50 -23.35
C GLY A 329 6.80 -11.49 -22.31
N PRO A 330 8.11 -11.40 -22.02
CA PRO A 330 8.82 -12.38 -21.21
C PRO A 330 8.42 -12.30 -19.72
N ARG A 331 8.18 -13.46 -19.10
CA ARG A 331 7.78 -13.55 -17.69
C ARG A 331 8.86 -13.06 -16.72
N GLU A 332 10.12 -13.19 -17.13
CA GLU A 332 11.30 -12.75 -16.39
C GLU A 332 11.31 -11.24 -16.18
N LEU A 333 10.63 -10.48 -17.05
CA LEU A 333 10.40 -9.04 -16.89
C LEU A 333 9.04 -8.75 -16.26
N ARG A 334 7.99 -9.51 -16.63
CA ARG A 334 6.63 -9.27 -16.10
C ARG A 334 6.54 -9.39 -14.59
N GLY A 335 7.07 -10.46 -13.99
CA GLY A 335 6.96 -10.68 -12.55
C GLY A 335 7.49 -9.52 -11.70
N PRO A 336 8.74 -9.10 -11.91
CA PRO A 336 9.31 -7.95 -11.22
C PRO A 336 8.55 -6.64 -11.48
N ILE A 337 8.02 -6.45 -12.70
CA ILE A 337 7.18 -5.28 -13.02
C ILE A 337 5.86 -5.34 -12.26
N TRP A 338 5.23 -6.51 -12.14
CA TRP A 338 3.97 -6.69 -11.41
C TRP A 338 4.11 -6.30 -9.94
N GLU A 339 5.21 -6.77 -9.32
CA GLU A 339 5.58 -6.43 -7.96
C GLU A 339 5.89 -4.93 -7.81
N THR A 340 6.69 -4.38 -8.72
CA THR A 340 7.04 -2.95 -8.73
C THR A 340 5.80 -2.06 -8.84
N VAL A 341 4.91 -2.34 -9.79
CA VAL A 341 3.70 -1.53 -10.00
C VAL A 341 2.77 -1.64 -8.79
N THR A 342 2.61 -2.83 -8.22
CA THR A 342 1.82 -3.01 -6.99
C THR A 342 2.40 -2.17 -5.84
N ALA A 343 3.71 -2.24 -5.58
CA ALA A 343 4.37 -1.42 -4.57
C ALA A 343 4.22 0.08 -4.84
N LEU A 344 4.51 0.54 -6.06
CA LEU A 344 4.45 1.97 -6.40
C LEU A 344 3.03 2.53 -6.31
N THR A 345 2.00 1.74 -6.65
CA THR A 345 0.61 2.16 -6.48
C THR A 345 0.27 2.34 -5.00
N LEU A 346 0.69 1.42 -4.12
CA LEU A 346 0.43 1.52 -2.68
C LEU A 346 1.38 2.48 -1.97
N LEU A 347 2.53 2.81 -2.56
CA LEU A 347 3.41 3.87 -2.09
C LEU A 347 2.69 5.20 -2.06
N LEU A 348 1.85 5.47 -3.06
CA LEU A 348 1.06 6.71 -3.17
C LEU A 348 -0.06 6.81 -2.14
N THR A 349 -0.46 5.71 -1.48
CA THR A 349 -1.42 5.76 -0.37
C THR A 349 -0.74 6.04 0.98
N GLY A 350 0.60 6.03 0.99
CA GLY A 350 1.43 6.26 2.17
C GLY A 350 1.73 5.00 2.97
N VAL A 351 1.98 3.87 2.32
CA VAL A 351 2.52 2.68 2.99
C VAL A 351 3.95 2.95 3.49
N ASP A 352 4.24 2.52 4.72
CA ASP A 352 5.51 2.77 5.41
C ASP A 352 6.39 1.52 5.50
N TYR A 353 5.81 0.33 5.40
CA TYR A 353 6.52 -0.96 5.44
C TYR A 353 6.09 -1.89 4.30
N PHE A 354 7.00 -2.18 3.38
CA PHE A 354 6.76 -3.06 2.23
C PHE A 354 7.42 -4.42 2.42
N MET A 355 6.63 -5.48 2.27
CA MET A 355 7.10 -6.86 2.19
C MET A 355 7.21 -7.25 0.72
N MET A 356 8.44 -7.44 0.25
CA MET A 356 8.77 -7.68 -1.15
C MET A 356 9.70 -8.89 -1.28
N MET A 357 9.90 -9.37 -2.51
CA MET A 357 10.62 -10.62 -2.79
C MET A 357 11.66 -10.45 -3.90
N HIS A 358 11.38 -9.72 -4.99
CA HIS A 358 12.31 -9.66 -6.12
C HIS A 358 13.32 -8.50 -6.02
N PRO A 359 14.65 -8.76 -6.09
CA PRO A 359 15.67 -7.72 -5.89
C PRO A 359 15.56 -6.52 -6.82
N SER A 360 15.20 -6.74 -8.10
CA SER A 360 15.03 -5.63 -9.05
C SER A 360 13.78 -4.79 -8.77
N ALA A 361 12.72 -5.39 -8.20
CA ALA A 361 11.52 -4.66 -7.83
C ALA A 361 11.81 -3.76 -6.63
N VAL A 362 12.42 -4.31 -5.58
CA VAL A 362 12.87 -3.56 -4.39
C VAL A 362 13.79 -2.40 -4.78
N LYS A 363 14.80 -2.66 -5.60
CA LYS A 363 15.71 -1.62 -6.08
C LYS A 363 14.97 -0.50 -6.81
N THR A 364 14.04 -0.86 -7.70
CA THR A 364 13.27 0.13 -8.47
C THR A 364 12.40 0.99 -7.56
N VAL A 365 11.70 0.37 -6.60
CA VAL A 365 10.89 1.10 -5.62
C VAL A 365 11.76 2.02 -4.77
N LYS A 366 12.94 1.56 -4.31
CA LYS A 366 13.88 2.39 -3.56
C LYS A 366 14.34 3.60 -4.35
N GLU A 367 14.72 3.42 -5.62
CA GLU A 367 15.13 4.53 -6.49
C GLU A 367 14.00 5.55 -6.71
N VAL A 368 12.74 5.10 -6.77
CA VAL A 368 11.57 5.99 -6.87
C VAL A 368 11.37 6.74 -5.55
N VAL A 369 11.42 6.07 -4.40
CA VAL A 369 11.34 6.71 -3.07
C VAL A 369 12.43 7.77 -2.92
N ASP A 370 13.67 7.46 -3.27
CA ASP A 370 14.80 8.39 -3.19
C ASP A 370 14.60 9.62 -4.10
N LYS A 371 13.98 9.43 -5.28
CA LYS A 371 13.66 10.54 -6.19
C LYS A 371 12.52 11.40 -5.67
N LEU A 372 11.46 10.79 -5.14
CA LEU A 372 10.29 11.51 -4.62
C LEU A 372 10.64 12.30 -3.35
N THR A 373 11.52 11.77 -2.51
CA THR A 373 11.94 12.43 -1.26
C THR A 373 13.01 13.52 -1.46
N ASN A 374 13.72 13.51 -2.58
CA ASN A 374 14.78 14.48 -2.87
C ASN A 374 14.24 15.76 -3.55
N VAL A 375 13.58 16.60 -2.75
CA VAL A 375 12.92 17.88 -3.16
C VAL A 375 13.88 18.86 -3.88
N LYS A 376 15.20 18.72 -3.74
CA LYS A 376 16.19 19.71 -4.19
C LYS A 376 16.60 19.61 -5.68
N LYS A 377 15.93 18.79 -6.50
CA LYS A 377 16.36 18.48 -7.88
C LYS A 377 15.36 18.81 -8.99
N GLY A 378 14.39 19.69 -8.74
CA GLY A 378 13.57 20.22 -9.82
C GLY A 378 14.36 21.23 -10.66
N SER A 379 14.51 21.00 -11.97
CA SER A 379 14.94 22.03 -12.92
C SER A 379 13.70 22.51 -13.67
N PRO A 380 13.07 23.64 -13.28
CA PRO A 380 11.87 24.16 -13.96
C PRO A 380 12.07 24.30 -15.47
N GLU A 381 13.28 24.62 -15.89
CA GLU A 381 13.73 24.72 -17.28
C GLU A 381 13.62 23.39 -18.07
N ARG A 382 13.66 22.23 -17.40
CA ARG A 382 13.51 20.91 -18.04
C ARG A 382 12.06 20.48 -18.22
N ILE A 383 11.14 21.12 -17.51
CA ILE A 383 9.70 20.85 -17.53
C ILE A 383 8.90 22.03 -18.09
N SER A 384 9.53 23.15 -18.45
CA SER A 384 8.84 24.31 -19.04
C SER A 384 8.11 23.95 -20.33
N ASP A 385 8.63 22.97 -21.07
CA ASP A 385 8.11 22.54 -22.35
C ASP A 385 7.29 21.24 -22.27
N TRP A 386 6.84 20.83 -21.07
CA TRP A 386 6.17 19.54 -20.83
C TRP A 386 5.00 19.24 -21.79
N VAL A 387 4.30 20.29 -22.25
CA VAL A 387 3.19 20.19 -23.21
C VAL A 387 3.67 19.82 -24.63
N THR A 388 4.93 20.13 -24.94
CA THR A 388 5.56 19.93 -26.26
C THR A 388 6.62 18.83 -26.25
N VAL A 389 6.92 18.25 -25.09
CA VAL A 389 7.85 17.11 -24.96
C VAL A 389 7.30 15.93 -25.75
N LYS A 390 8.08 15.45 -26.73
CA LYS A 390 7.86 14.16 -27.38
C LYS A 390 8.60 13.11 -26.56
N ILE A 391 7.85 12.19 -25.94
CA ILE A 391 8.37 11.04 -25.19
C ILE A 391 8.75 9.93 -26.16
#